data_AF-A0A956S4P7-F1
#
_entry.id   AF-A0A956S4P7-F1
#
_cell.length_a   1.000
_cell.length_b   1.000
_cell.length_c   1.000
_cell.angle_alpha   90.00
_cell.angle_beta   90.00
_cell.angle_gamma   90.00
#
_symmetry.space_group_name_H-M   'P 1'
#
loop_
_entity.id
_entity.type
_entity.pdbx_description
1 polymer ?
#
loop_
_entity_poly.entity_id
_entity_poly.type
_entity_poly.pdbx_seq_one_letter_code
_entity_poly.pdbx_strand_id
1 'polypeptide(L)'
;MDSSQILILYLVLFALQFAWETLLNILNMRNVRANAAAPPPAFADRVDAATYKKSIDYTITKTRFGIVSSLFSALVLLAVILSGALGYLDDWLGQFQLGTFTHGVIYVFALALLFNLASLPFSLYSTFVIEEKFGFNKMTPKLYILDMLKGLLLSAVLMAPLLYGLFWFMESAGRFWWLYAFLFIAGFQLLMVLLYPTLIAPLFNKFTPLEVGSLRERILEMADKCGFR
;
A
#
# COMPACT_ATOMS: atom_id res chain seq x y z
N MET A 1 32.80 6.08 1.70
CA MET A 1 31.99 6.22 2.93
C MET A 1 32.13 4.93 3.70
N ASP A 2 32.41 5.03 4.99
CA ASP A 2 32.35 3.86 5.89
C ASP A 2 30.89 3.44 6.13
N SER A 3 30.64 2.17 6.48
CA SER A 3 29.31 1.63 6.74
C SER A 3 28.58 2.42 7.83
N SER A 4 29.32 2.91 8.83
CA SER A 4 28.82 3.80 9.88
C SER A 4 28.28 5.12 9.33
N GLN A 5 28.97 5.73 8.36
CA GLN A 5 28.57 6.99 7.74
C GLN A 5 27.31 6.82 6.88
N ILE A 6 27.18 5.69 6.17
CA ILE A 6 25.98 5.37 5.39
C ILE A 6 24.77 5.23 6.33
N LEU A 7 24.93 4.51 7.45
CA LEU A 7 23.86 4.34 8.43
C LEU A 7 23.43 5.68 9.04
N ILE A 8 24.39 6.52 9.45
CA ILE A 8 24.08 7.84 10.01
C ILE A 8 23.33 8.70 8.98
N LEU A 9 23.80 8.72 7.73
CA LEU A 9 23.13 9.46 6.66
C LEU A 9 21.70 8.96 6.44
N TYR A 10 21.51 7.65 6.40
CA TYR A 10 20.19 7.04 6.30
C TYR A 10 19.28 7.47 7.47
N LEU A 11 19.76 7.40 8.71
CA LEU A 11 18.98 7.78 9.89
C LEU A 11 18.60 9.27 9.89
N VAL A 12 19.52 10.15 9.47
CA VAL A 12 19.25 11.58 9.34
C VAL A 12 18.19 11.85 8.29
N LEU A 13 18.34 11.28 7.08
CA LEU A 13 17.36 11.45 6.01
C LEU A 13 16.00 10.87 6.38
N PHE A 14 15.98 9.69 7.02
CA PHE A 14 14.78 9.05 7.53
C PHE A 14 14.07 9.93 8.57
N ALA A 15 14.81 10.47 9.55
CA ALA A 15 14.26 11.35 10.58
C ALA A 15 13.73 12.66 9.98
N LEU A 16 14.45 13.26 9.02
CA LEU A 16 14.02 14.46 8.32
C LEU A 16 12.73 14.22 7.52
N GLN A 17 12.65 13.11 6.78
CA GLN A 17 11.45 12.73 6.04
C GLN A 17 10.27 12.55 7.00
N PHE A 18 10.44 11.76 8.06
CA PHE A 18 9.38 11.50 9.03
C PHE A 18 8.90 12.78 9.74
N ALA A 19 9.83 13.65 10.13
CA ALA A 19 9.52 14.95 10.73
C ALA A 19 8.76 15.85 9.75
N TRP A 20 9.16 15.87 8.49
CA TRP A 20 8.52 16.66 7.45
C TRP A 20 7.08 16.20 7.19
N GLU A 21 6.85 14.89 6.99
CA GLU A 21 5.52 14.33 6.79
C GLU A 21 4.61 14.57 8.01
N THR A 22 5.15 14.40 9.21
CA THR A 22 4.42 14.67 10.46
C THR A 22 4.05 16.15 10.58
N LEU A 23 4.97 17.06 10.25
CA LEU A 23 4.72 18.50 10.24
C LEU A 23 3.59 18.85 9.26
N LEU A 24 3.64 18.34 8.02
CA LEU A 24 2.60 18.56 7.02
C LEU A 24 1.23 18.08 7.50
N ASN A 25 1.16 16.91 8.13
CA ASN A 25 -0.07 16.39 8.71
C ASN A 25 -0.60 17.26 9.86
N ILE A 26 0.28 17.77 10.72
CA ILE A 26 -0.08 18.69 11.80
C ILE A 26 -0.60 20.02 11.24
N LEU A 27 0.08 20.59 10.24
CA LEU A 27 -0.33 21.83 9.59
C LEU A 27 -1.70 21.66 8.92
N ASN A 28 -1.93 20.54 8.23
CA ASN A 28 -3.21 20.22 7.63
C ASN A 28 -4.33 20.13 8.69
N MET A 29 -4.12 19.38 9.77
CA MET A 29 -5.10 19.29 10.87
C MET A 29 -5.40 20.66 11.51
N ARG A 30 -4.38 21.50 11.69
CA ARG A 30 -4.56 22.87 12.22
C ARG A 30 -5.41 23.72 11.29
N ASN A 31 -5.14 23.67 9.99
CA ASN A 31 -5.91 24.41 8.99
C ASN A 31 -7.36 23.93 8.94
N VAL A 32 -7.58 22.61 8.90
CA VAL A 32 -8.90 21.98 8.94
C VAL A 32 -9.68 22.40 10.19
N ARG A 33 -9.03 22.42 11.36
CA ARG A 33 -9.66 22.83 12.62
C ARG A 33 -9.97 24.33 12.68
N ALA A 34 -9.09 25.17 12.14
CA ALA A 34 -9.30 26.62 12.08
C ALA A 34 -10.51 26.99 11.22
N ASN A 35 -10.79 26.22 10.16
CA ASN A 35 -11.90 26.42 9.24
C ASN A 35 -13.11 25.52 9.57
N ALA A 36 -13.22 24.98 10.78
CA ALA A 36 -14.28 24.04 11.15
C ALA A 36 -15.66 24.69 11.34
N ALA A 37 -15.73 26.01 11.47
CA ALA A 37 -16.97 26.72 11.81
C ALA A 37 -17.99 26.73 10.67
N ALA A 38 -17.54 26.85 9.43
CA ALA A 38 -18.41 26.91 8.26
C ALA A 38 -17.70 26.36 7.01
N PRO A 39 -18.44 25.75 6.07
CA PRO A 39 -17.88 25.36 4.78
C PRO A 39 -17.38 26.59 4.01
N PRO A 40 -16.39 26.43 3.13
CA PRO A 40 -15.96 27.52 2.25
C PRO A 40 -17.14 28.06 1.44
N PRO A 41 -17.17 29.37 1.09
CA PRO A 41 -18.29 29.98 0.38
C PRO A 41 -18.71 29.25 -0.90
N ALA A 42 -17.74 28.70 -1.65
CA ALA A 42 -17.99 27.94 -2.86
C ALA A 42 -18.79 26.63 -2.65
N PHE A 43 -18.87 26.14 -1.42
CA PHE A 43 -19.54 24.89 -1.04
C PHE A 43 -20.68 25.09 -0.05
N ALA A 44 -20.94 26.32 0.41
CA ALA A 44 -21.95 26.62 1.42
C ALA A 44 -23.35 26.12 1.02
N ASP A 45 -23.69 26.22 -0.28
CA ASP A 45 -24.99 25.79 -0.79
C ASP A 45 -25.06 24.29 -1.13
N ARG A 46 -23.92 23.58 -1.10
CA ARG A 46 -23.82 22.17 -1.51
C ARG A 46 -23.57 21.20 -0.36
N VAL A 47 -23.06 21.70 0.77
CA VAL A 47 -22.67 20.88 1.92
C VAL A 47 -23.32 21.46 3.15
N ASP A 48 -24.21 20.69 3.76
CA ASP A 48 -24.83 21.09 5.03
C ASP A 48 -23.80 21.08 6.18
N ALA A 49 -24.11 21.85 7.23
CA ALA A 49 -23.20 22.03 8.35
C ALA A 49 -22.89 20.71 9.11
N ALA A 50 -23.82 19.76 9.15
CA ALA A 50 -23.60 18.49 9.84
C ALA A 50 -22.64 17.60 9.05
N THR A 51 -22.82 17.51 7.73
CA THR A 51 -21.90 16.81 6.82
C THR A 51 -20.52 17.44 6.83
N TYR A 52 -20.43 18.77 6.80
CA TYR A 52 -19.16 19.48 6.88
C TYR A 52 -18.44 19.15 8.20
N LYS A 53 -19.12 19.26 9.35
CA LYS A 53 -18.54 18.91 10.65
C LYS A 53 -18.08 17.45 10.70
N LYS A 54 -18.89 16.50 10.19
CA LYS A 54 -18.51 15.09 10.10
C LYS A 54 -17.23 14.90 9.27
N SER A 55 -17.07 15.63 8.16
CA SER A 55 -15.86 15.58 7.34
C SER A 55 -14.60 16.09 8.08
N ILE A 56 -14.74 17.13 8.90
CA ILE A 56 -13.67 17.68 9.73
C ILE A 56 -13.25 16.66 10.79
N ASP A 57 -14.22 16.10 11.52
CA ASP A 57 -13.98 15.11 12.57
C ASP A 57 -13.34 13.83 12.01
N TYR A 58 -13.79 13.39 10.83
CA TYR A 58 -13.20 12.27 10.10
C TYR A 58 -11.74 12.55 9.74
N THR A 59 -11.48 13.68 9.11
CA THR A 59 -10.13 14.09 8.68
C THR A 59 -9.18 14.14 9.87
N ILE A 60 -9.58 14.76 10.98
CA ILE A 60 -8.74 14.85 12.19
C ILE A 60 -8.51 13.46 12.80
N THR A 61 -9.55 12.64 12.91
CA THR A 61 -9.43 11.28 13.50
C THR A 61 -8.48 10.42 12.67
N LYS A 62 -8.67 10.40 11.35
CA LYS A 62 -7.87 9.61 10.42
C LYS A 62 -6.42 10.08 10.37
N THR A 63 -6.17 11.39 10.34
CA THR A 63 -4.80 11.93 10.34
C THR A 63 -4.06 11.64 11.64
N ARG A 64 -4.71 11.79 12.81
CA ARG A 64 -4.09 11.44 14.10
C ARG A 64 -3.70 9.97 14.17
N PHE A 65 -4.63 9.11 13.76
CA PHE A 65 -4.37 7.67 13.69
C PHE A 65 -3.22 7.35 12.73
N GLY A 66 -3.20 7.99 11.56
CA GLY A 66 -2.13 7.86 10.57
C GLY A 66 -0.76 8.22 11.12
N ILE A 67 -0.63 9.32 11.88
CA ILE A 67 0.64 9.69 12.55
C ILE A 67 1.09 8.61 13.52
N VAL A 68 0.20 8.10 14.37
CA VAL A 68 0.52 7.05 15.36
C VAL A 68 0.94 5.75 14.68
N SER A 69 0.19 5.32 13.66
CA SER A 69 0.51 4.12 12.87
C SER A 69 1.84 4.26 12.12
N SER A 70 2.12 5.45 11.58
CA SER A 70 3.39 5.75 10.90
C SER A 70 4.56 5.74 11.88
N LEU A 71 4.40 6.32 13.07
CA LEU A 71 5.43 6.28 14.11
C LEU A 71 5.74 4.84 14.53
N PHE A 72 4.70 4.02 14.75
CA PHE A 72 4.90 2.61 15.07
C PHE A 72 5.65 1.88 13.94
N SER A 73 5.23 2.07 12.70
CA SER A 73 5.87 1.43 11.53
C SER A 73 7.33 1.86 11.39
N ALA A 74 7.63 3.14 11.63
CA ALA A 74 8.98 3.67 11.67
C ALA A 74 9.83 3.01 12.77
N LEU A 75 9.29 2.88 13.98
CA LEU A 75 9.97 2.21 15.09
C LEU A 75 10.22 0.73 14.81
N VAL A 76 9.27 0.02 14.19
CA VAL A 76 9.45 -1.38 13.77
C VAL A 76 10.56 -1.49 12.73
N LEU A 77 10.57 -0.62 11.72
CA LEU A 77 11.62 -0.60 10.71
C LEU A 77 13.00 -0.35 11.33
N LEU A 78 13.12 0.65 12.20
CA LEU A 78 14.36 0.94 12.90
C LEU A 78 14.79 -0.22 13.80
N ALA A 79 13.86 -0.85 14.51
CA ALA A 79 14.14 -2.02 15.33
C ALA A 79 14.69 -3.18 14.47
N VAL A 80 14.09 -3.47 13.32
CA VAL A 80 14.55 -4.53 12.40
C VAL A 80 15.95 -4.23 11.87
N ILE A 81 16.22 -2.99 11.45
CA ILE A 81 17.52 -2.59 10.89
C ILE A 81 18.62 -2.60 11.97
N LEU A 82 18.34 -2.03 13.15
CA LEU A 82 19.36 -1.81 14.19
C LEU A 82 19.60 -3.03 15.07
N SER A 83 18.65 -3.96 15.19
CA SER A 83 18.79 -5.17 16.02
C SER A 83 19.62 -6.28 15.38
N GLY A 84 19.94 -6.17 14.08
CA GLY A 84 20.51 -7.27 13.31
C GLY A 84 19.51 -8.37 12.98
N ALA A 85 18.20 -8.16 13.18
CA ALA A 85 17.15 -9.13 12.85
C ALA A 85 17.23 -9.65 11.41
N LEU A 86 17.67 -8.80 10.46
CA LEU A 86 17.91 -9.18 9.08
C LEU A 86 18.95 -10.30 8.93
N GLY A 87 20.04 -10.26 9.70
CA GLY A 87 21.08 -11.28 9.72
C GLY A 87 20.61 -12.55 10.42
N TYR A 88 19.96 -12.42 11.58
CA TYR A 88 19.38 -13.57 12.28
C TYR A 88 18.37 -14.34 11.42
N LEU A 89 17.55 -13.64 10.65
CA LEU A 89 16.61 -14.27 9.72
C LEU A 89 17.34 -15.03 8.60
N ASP A 90 18.42 -14.44 8.06
CA ASP A 90 19.24 -15.07 7.03
C ASP A 90 19.92 -16.35 7.55
N ASP A 91 20.57 -16.26 8.71
CA ASP A 91 21.22 -17.39 9.38
C ASP A 91 20.22 -18.51 9.70
N TRP A 92 19.02 -18.15 10.19
CA TRP A 92 17.97 -19.11 10.50
C TRP A 92 17.45 -19.82 9.24
N LEU A 93 17.21 -19.09 8.15
CA LEU A 93 16.81 -19.69 6.88
C LEU A 93 17.93 -20.57 6.29
N GLY A 94 19.20 -20.22 6.53
CA GLY A 94 20.36 -20.99 6.09
C GLY A 94 20.42 -22.40 6.66
N GLN A 95 19.78 -22.65 7.81
CA GLN A 95 19.69 -23.98 8.43
C GLN A 95 18.92 -24.99 7.58
N PHE A 96 18.02 -24.52 6.71
CA PHE A 96 17.18 -25.36 5.86
C PHE A 96 17.88 -25.81 4.56
N GLN A 97 19.11 -25.37 4.31
CA GLN A 97 19.92 -25.74 3.12
C GLN A 97 19.15 -25.56 1.80
N LEU A 98 18.36 -24.49 1.72
CA LEU A 98 17.59 -24.14 0.53
C LEU A 98 18.53 -23.76 -0.62
N GLY A 99 18.10 -23.96 -1.87
CA GLY A 99 18.82 -23.44 -3.03
C GLY A 99 18.90 -21.90 -2.97
N THR A 100 19.97 -21.31 -3.52
CA THR A 100 20.29 -19.87 -3.44
C THR A 100 19.09 -18.97 -3.75
N PHE A 101 18.37 -19.24 -4.84
CA PHE A 101 17.20 -18.44 -5.22
C PHE A 101 16.01 -18.65 -4.29
N THR A 102 15.74 -19.90 -3.90
CA THR A 102 14.64 -20.24 -2.99
C THR A 102 14.83 -19.56 -1.63
N HIS A 103 16.06 -19.56 -1.13
CA HIS A 103 16.45 -18.86 0.09
C HIS A 103 16.12 -17.36 0.01
N GLY A 104 16.60 -16.69 -1.04
CA GLY A 104 16.34 -15.26 -1.25
C GLY A 104 14.84 -14.94 -1.39
N VAL A 105 14.07 -15.79 -2.07
CA VAL A 105 12.62 -15.62 -2.22
C VAL A 105 11.93 -15.73 -0.86
N ILE A 106 12.20 -16.80 -0.10
CA ILE A 106 11.62 -17.01 1.23
C ILE A 106 12.02 -15.88 2.18
N TYR A 107 13.26 -15.41 2.11
CA TYR A 107 13.74 -14.28 2.89
C TYR A 107 12.89 -13.02 2.66
N VAL A 108 12.66 -12.64 1.40
CA VAL A 108 11.82 -11.49 1.04
C VAL A 108 10.38 -11.67 1.54
N PHE A 109 9.79 -12.87 1.37
CA PHE A 109 8.44 -13.15 1.86
C PHE A 109 8.33 -13.12 3.39
N ALA A 110 9.33 -13.64 4.10
CA ALA A 110 9.36 -13.63 5.56
C ALA A 110 9.41 -12.20 6.11
N LEU A 111 10.25 -11.33 5.53
CA LEU A 111 10.28 -9.91 5.88
C LEU A 111 8.96 -9.20 5.55
N ALA A 112 8.42 -9.42 4.36
CA ALA A 112 7.14 -8.84 3.96
C ALA A 112 6.01 -9.26 4.90
N LEU A 113 6.00 -10.52 5.34
CA LEU A 113 5.02 -11.04 6.29
C LEU A 113 5.19 -10.42 7.68
N LEU A 114 6.44 -10.25 8.14
CA LEU A 114 6.73 -9.57 9.41
C LEU A 114 6.16 -8.16 9.45
N PHE A 115 6.40 -7.36 8.40
CA PHE A 115 5.85 -6.01 8.31
C PHE A 115 4.31 -6.01 8.16
N ASN A 116 3.74 -6.94 7.39
CA ASN A 116 2.29 -7.08 7.29
C ASN A 116 1.65 -7.38 8.65
N LEU A 117 2.20 -8.34 9.40
CA LEU A 117 1.72 -8.71 10.73
C LEU A 117 1.84 -7.54 11.72
N ALA A 118 2.95 -6.79 11.68
CA ALA A 118 3.13 -5.61 12.52
C ALA A 118 2.08 -4.51 12.22
N SER A 119 1.70 -4.35 10.95
CA SER A 119 0.69 -3.38 10.52
C SER A 119 -0.76 -3.84 10.74
N LEU A 120 -0.99 -5.14 10.92
CA LEU A 120 -2.32 -5.74 10.96
C LEU A 120 -3.24 -5.14 12.04
N PRO A 121 -2.80 -4.91 13.29
CA PRO A 121 -3.64 -4.28 14.31
C PRO A 121 -4.14 -2.89 13.90
N PHE A 122 -3.31 -2.12 13.19
CA PHE A 122 -3.67 -0.79 12.72
C PHE A 122 -4.67 -0.86 11.55
N SER A 123 -4.49 -1.80 10.63
CA SER A 123 -5.45 -2.02 9.54
C SER A 123 -6.83 -2.41 10.08
N LEU A 124 -6.87 -3.31 11.07
CA LEU A 124 -8.10 -3.72 11.74
C LEU A 124 -8.77 -2.55 12.47
N TYR A 125 -8.00 -1.76 13.22
CA TYR A 125 -8.53 -0.59 13.93
C TYR A 125 -9.06 0.47 12.96
N SER A 126 -8.32 0.74 11.88
CA SER A 126 -8.77 1.67 10.84
C SER A 126 -10.12 1.21 10.26
N THR A 127 -10.24 -0.07 9.87
CA THR A 127 -11.43 -0.59 9.19
C THR A 127 -12.62 -0.72 10.13
N PHE A 128 -12.46 -1.41 11.26
CA PHE A 128 -13.57 -1.82 12.13
C PHE A 128 -13.87 -0.83 13.27
N VAL A 129 -13.02 0.17 13.50
CA VAL A 129 -13.27 1.21 14.51
C VAL A 129 -13.42 2.57 13.86
N ILE A 130 -12.45 3.03 13.07
CA ILE A 130 -12.50 4.37 12.48
C ILE A 130 -13.54 4.42 11.35
N GLU A 131 -13.39 3.62 10.29
CA GLU A 131 -14.32 3.67 9.17
C GLU A 131 -15.75 3.27 9.59
N GLU A 132 -15.90 2.35 10.55
CA GLU A 132 -17.20 2.01 11.16
C GLU A 132 -17.83 3.21 11.90
N LYS A 133 -17.06 3.92 12.75
CA LYS A 133 -17.52 5.12 13.47
C LYS A 133 -18.10 6.18 12.54
N PHE A 134 -17.55 6.32 11.33
CA PHE A 134 -18.03 7.30 10.34
C PHE A 134 -19.02 6.74 9.33
N GLY A 135 -19.37 5.45 9.43
CA GLY A 135 -20.35 4.77 8.57
C GLY A 135 -19.84 4.45 7.16
N PHE A 136 -18.51 4.45 6.96
CA PHE A 136 -17.88 4.10 5.69
C PHE A 136 -17.56 2.61 5.58
N ASN A 137 -17.44 1.90 6.69
CA ASN A 137 -17.15 0.47 6.65
C ASN A 137 -18.34 -0.32 6.07
N LYS A 138 -18.04 -1.14 5.06
CA LYS A 138 -18.94 -2.15 4.49
C LYS A 138 -18.33 -3.55 4.56
N MET A 139 -17.13 -3.67 5.12
CA MET A 139 -16.40 -4.92 5.26
C MET A 139 -16.91 -5.69 6.48
N THR A 140 -17.10 -6.99 6.31
CA THR A 140 -17.28 -7.92 7.43
C THR A 140 -15.94 -8.53 7.83
N PRO A 141 -15.76 -8.97 9.09
CA PRO A 141 -14.52 -9.65 9.52
C PRO A 141 -14.17 -10.86 8.65
N LYS A 142 -15.18 -11.64 8.24
CA LYS A 142 -15.01 -12.77 7.33
C LYS A 142 -14.48 -12.34 5.96
N LEU A 143 -15.07 -11.30 5.37
CA LEU A 143 -14.63 -10.78 4.08
C LEU A 143 -13.19 -10.25 4.16
N TYR A 144 -12.88 -9.51 5.22
CA TYR A 144 -11.54 -8.96 5.45
C TYR A 144 -10.47 -10.06 5.49
N ILE A 145 -10.69 -11.13 6.28
CA ILE A 145 -9.73 -12.23 6.40
C ILE A 145 -9.58 -12.97 5.05
N LEU A 146 -10.69 -13.24 4.37
CA LEU A 146 -10.64 -13.91 3.07
C LEU A 146 -9.88 -13.09 2.03
N ASP A 147 -10.11 -11.78 1.98
CA ASP A 147 -9.41 -10.92 1.02
C ASP A 147 -7.94 -10.73 1.38
N MET A 148 -7.60 -10.69 2.67
CA MET A 148 -6.21 -10.72 3.13
C MET A 148 -5.49 -12.00 2.68
N LEU A 149 -6.10 -13.18 2.89
CA LEU A 149 -5.51 -14.46 2.49
C LEU A 149 -5.41 -14.59 0.97
N LYS A 150 -6.44 -14.20 0.21
CA LYS A 150 -6.38 -14.15 -1.26
C LYS A 150 -5.27 -13.22 -1.73
N GLY A 151 -5.13 -12.04 -1.11
CA GLY A 151 -4.10 -11.07 -1.41
C GLY A 151 -2.69 -11.61 -1.18
N LEU A 152 -2.46 -12.30 -0.06
CA LEU A 152 -1.19 -12.96 0.26
C LEU A 152 -0.88 -14.10 -0.73
N LEU A 153 -1.85 -14.92 -1.08
CA LEU A 153 -1.65 -16.01 -2.04
C LEU A 153 -1.35 -15.45 -3.43
N LEU A 154 -2.11 -14.45 -3.88
CA LEU A 154 -1.92 -13.82 -5.17
C LEU A 154 -0.55 -13.12 -5.25
N SER A 155 -0.18 -12.39 -4.20
CA SER A 155 1.14 -11.75 -4.15
C SER A 155 2.26 -12.79 -4.19
N ALA A 156 2.10 -13.93 -3.50
CA ALA A 156 3.05 -15.04 -3.57
C ALA A 156 3.19 -15.60 -4.99
N VAL A 157 2.07 -15.90 -5.64
CA VAL A 157 2.04 -16.45 -7.01
C VAL A 157 2.64 -15.50 -8.04
N LEU A 158 2.46 -14.19 -7.87
CA LEU A 158 2.99 -13.18 -8.80
C LEU A 158 4.45 -12.81 -8.51
N MET A 159 4.78 -12.58 -7.24
CA MET A 159 6.11 -12.09 -6.85
C MET A 159 7.15 -13.20 -6.82
N ALA A 160 6.80 -14.46 -6.51
CA ALA A 160 7.80 -15.52 -6.47
C ALA A 160 8.46 -15.73 -7.86
N PRO A 161 7.73 -15.93 -8.98
CA PRO A 161 8.34 -16.03 -10.30
C PRO A 161 9.13 -14.78 -10.70
N LEU A 162 8.64 -13.60 -10.32
CA LEU A 162 9.33 -12.34 -10.58
C LEU A 162 10.69 -12.28 -9.87
N LEU A 163 10.74 -12.64 -8.59
CA LEU A 163 11.97 -12.68 -7.79
C LEU A 163 12.92 -13.78 -8.27
N TYR A 164 12.41 -14.97 -8.59
CA TYR A 164 13.23 -16.04 -9.19
C TYR A 164 13.87 -15.59 -10.50
N GLY A 165 13.09 -14.96 -11.40
CA GLY A 165 13.60 -14.41 -12.65
C GLY A 165 14.67 -13.34 -12.39
N LEU A 166 14.43 -12.43 -11.46
CA LEU A 166 15.38 -11.39 -11.08
C LEU A 166 16.71 -11.97 -10.59
N PHE A 167 16.67 -12.90 -9.62
CA PHE A 167 17.88 -13.54 -9.10
C PHE A 167 18.61 -14.35 -10.17
N TRP A 168 17.87 -15.03 -11.04
CA TRP A 168 18.45 -15.75 -12.17
C TRP A 168 19.20 -14.81 -13.13
N PHE A 169 18.64 -13.65 -13.47
CA PHE A 169 19.35 -12.66 -14.28
C PHE A 169 20.60 -12.15 -13.57
N MET A 170 20.50 -11.83 -12.27
CA MET A 170 21.64 -11.37 -11.47
C MET A 170 22.81 -12.36 -11.49
N GLU A 171 22.53 -13.66 -11.42
CA GLU A 171 23.55 -14.70 -11.43
C GLU A 171 24.07 -14.99 -12.86
N SER A 172 23.18 -15.06 -13.85
CA SER A 172 23.50 -15.66 -15.16
C SER A 172 23.85 -14.67 -16.27
N ALA A 173 23.37 -13.42 -16.20
CA ALA A 173 23.42 -12.48 -17.32
C ALA A 173 24.64 -11.53 -17.32
N GLY A 174 25.63 -11.80 -16.46
CA GLY A 174 26.92 -11.11 -16.42
C GLY A 174 26.78 -9.59 -16.22
N ARG A 175 27.67 -8.79 -16.85
CA ARG A 175 27.69 -7.32 -16.66
C ARG A 175 26.38 -6.60 -17.01
N PHE A 176 25.59 -7.17 -17.91
CA PHE A 176 24.34 -6.58 -18.39
C PHE A 176 23.08 -7.12 -17.68
N TRP A 177 23.24 -7.87 -16.57
CA TRP A 177 22.12 -8.46 -15.85
C TRP A 177 20.99 -7.47 -15.52
N TRP A 178 21.35 -6.24 -15.16
CA TRP A 178 20.42 -5.19 -14.77
C TRP A 178 19.52 -4.77 -15.93
N LEU A 179 20.01 -4.82 -17.18
CA LEU A 179 19.24 -4.48 -18.36
C LEU A 179 18.21 -5.57 -18.66
N TYR A 180 18.61 -6.85 -18.55
CA TYR A 180 17.69 -7.97 -18.71
C TYR A 180 16.63 -8.01 -17.60
N ALA A 181 17.05 -7.80 -16.35
CA ALA A 181 16.13 -7.67 -15.21
C ALA A 181 15.14 -6.51 -15.42
N PHE A 182 15.62 -5.35 -15.89
CA PHE A 182 14.78 -4.22 -16.24
C PHE A 182 13.74 -4.59 -17.32
N LEU A 183 14.17 -5.16 -18.44
CA LEU A 183 13.26 -5.56 -19.52
C LEU A 183 12.24 -6.61 -19.07
N PHE A 184 12.67 -7.55 -18.23
CA PHE A 184 11.80 -8.56 -17.64
C PHE A 184 10.74 -7.94 -16.72
N ILE A 185 11.13 -7.06 -15.80
CA ILE A 185 10.20 -6.35 -14.91
C ILE A 185 9.27 -5.44 -15.71
N ALA A 186 9.77 -4.72 -16.71
CA ALA A 186 8.97 -3.87 -17.58
C ALA A 186 7.94 -4.70 -18.38
N GLY A 187 8.35 -5.85 -18.92
CA GLY A 187 7.45 -6.79 -19.61
C GLY A 187 6.38 -7.34 -18.66
N PHE A 188 6.77 -7.73 -17.44
CA PHE A 188 5.84 -8.15 -16.40
C PHE A 188 4.84 -7.03 -16.05
N GLN A 189 5.29 -5.79 -15.94
CA GLN A 189 4.43 -4.64 -15.65
C GLN A 189 3.43 -4.38 -16.77
N LEU A 190 3.85 -4.45 -18.04
CA LEU A 190 2.95 -4.37 -19.20
C LEU A 190 1.92 -5.50 -19.20
N LEU A 191 2.33 -6.73 -18.85
CA LEU A 191 1.42 -7.85 -18.69
C LEU A 191 0.40 -7.58 -17.58
N MET A 192 0.83 -7.04 -16.44
CA MET A 192 -0.07 -6.70 -15.34
C MET A 192 -1.09 -5.62 -15.70
N VAL A 193 -0.77 -4.66 -16.59
CA VAL A 193 -1.75 -3.69 -17.09
C VAL A 193 -2.94 -4.38 -17.76
N LEU A 194 -2.71 -5.50 -18.45
CA LEU A 194 -3.75 -6.28 -19.11
C LEU A 194 -4.43 -7.29 -18.16
N LEU A 195 -3.65 -7.99 -17.33
CA LEU A 195 -4.17 -9.04 -16.45
C LEU A 195 -4.88 -8.49 -15.20
N TYR A 196 -4.52 -7.29 -14.74
CA TYR A 196 -5.11 -6.71 -13.54
C TYR A 196 -6.63 -6.51 -13.66
N PRO A 197 -7.15 -5.75 -14.64
CA PRO A 197 -8.59 -5.53 -14.74
C PRO A 197 -9.38 -6.79 -15.14
N THR A 198 -8.77 -7.70 -15.90
CA THR A 198 -9.46 -8.86 -16.50
C THR A 198 -9.46 -10.10 -15.61
N LEU A 199 -8.38 -10.37 -14.87
CA LEU A 199 -8.23 -11.57 -14.05
C LEU A 199 -8.12 -11.26 -12.56
N ILE A 200 -7.36 -10.22 -12.17
CA ILE A 200 -7.07 -9.97 -10.75
C ILE A 200 -8.24 -9.28 -10.06
N ALA A 201 -8.70 -8.15 -10.60
CA ALA A 201 -9.76 -7.37 -9.99
C ALA A 201 -11.06 -8.19 -9.75
N PRO A 202 -11.49 -9.08 -10.68
CA PRO A 202 -12.67 -9.93 -10.47
C PRO A 202 -12.56 -10.94 -9.32
N LEU A 203 -11.35 -11.28 -8.85
CA LEU A 203 -11.16 -12.17 -7.69
C LEU A 203 -11.55 -11.50 -6.37
N PHE A 204 -11.49 -10.16 -6.35
CA PHE A 204 -11.80 -9.33 -5.18
C PHE A 204 -13.15 -8.63 -5.31
N ASN A 205 -13.59 -8.33 -6.52
CA ASN A 205 -14.78 -7.52 -6.77
C ASN A 205 -15.76 -8.20 -7.73
N LYS A 206 -17.05 -8.01 -7.47
CA LYS A 206 -18.09 -8.45 -8.38
C LYS A 206 -18.34 -7.39 -9.45
N PHE A 207 -18.02 -7.71 -10.70
CA PHE A 207 -18.35 -6.86 -11.84
C PHE A 207 -19.71 -7.27 -12.41
N THR A 208 -20.62 -6.31 -12.54
CA THR A 208 -21.92 -6.49 -13.17
C THR A 208 -22.09 -5.49 -14.31
N PRO A 209 -22.59 -5.91 -15.49
CA PRO A 209 -22.88 -4.97 -16.58
C PRO A 209 -23.81 -3.85 -16.13
N LEU A 210 -23.61 -2.65 -16.67
CA LEU A 210 -24.52 -1.53 -16.42
C LEU A 210 -25.90 -1.85 -17.01
N GLU A 211 -26.93 -1.68 -16.19
CA GLU A 211 -28.31 -1.93 -16.58
C GLU A 211 -28.73 -1.06 -17.77
N VAL A 212 -29.64 -1.58 -18.59
CA VAL A 212 -30.21 -0.83 -19.71
C VAL A 212 -31.08 0.29 -19.16
N GLY A 213 -30.87 1.51 -19.65
CA GLY A 213 -31.67 2.67 -19.28
C GLY A 213 -30.98 3.98 -19.64
N SER A 214 -31.60 5.08 -19.21
CA SER A 214 -31.20 6.44 -19.59
C SER A 214 -29.76 6.78 -19.20
N LEU A 215 -29.24 6.24 -18.08
CA LEU A 215 -27.85 6.46 -17.68
C LEU A 215 -26.88 5.80 -18.67
N ARG A 216 -27.12 4.54 -19.04
CA ARG A 216 -26.28 3.80 -19.98
C ARG A 216 -26.26 4.47 -21.35
N GLU A 217 -27.44 4.85 -21.84
CA GLU A 217 -27.59 5.54 -23.13
C GLU A 217 -26.81 6.85 -23.16
N ARG A 218 -26.96 7.69 -22.13
CA ARG A 218 -26.22 8.97 -22.04
C ARG A 218 -24.71 8.79 -21.96
N ILE A 219 -24.22 7.73 -21.29
CA ILE A 219 -22.80 7.40 -21.25
C ILE A 219 -22.29 7.00 -22.64
N LEU A 220 -23.03 6.13 -23.35
CA LEU A 220 -22.65 5.67 -24.69
C LEU A 220 -22.67 6.83 -25.70
N GLU A 221 -23.70 7.68 -25.68
CA GLU A 221 -23.74 8.88 -26.52
C GLU A 221 -22.56 9.84 -26.25
N MET A 222 -22.17 9.98 -24.97
CA MET A 222 -21.02 10.81 -24.62
C MET A 222 -19.70 10.18 -25.09
N ALA A 223 -19.55 8.87 -24.96
CA ALA A 223 -18.39 8.14 -25.46
C ALA A 223 -18.24 8.31 -26.98
N ASP A 224 -19.35 8.15 -27.72
CA ASP A 224 -19.39 8.33 -29.18
C ASP A 224 -19.00 9.76 -29.59
N LYS A 225 -19.55 10.78 -28.90
CA LYS A 225 -19.20 12.20 -29.16
C LYS A 225 -17.72 12.49 -28.93
N CYS A 226 -17.09 11.80 -27.99
CA CYS A 226 -15.67 11.94 -27.69
C CYS A 226 -14.78 11.03 -28.56
N GLY A 227 -15.35 10.21 -29.45
CA GLY A 227 -14.62 9.23 -30.24
C GLY A 227 -14.01 8.09 -29.42
N PHE A 228 -14.53 7.87 -28.21
CA PHE A 228 -14.09 6.80 -27.31
C PHE A 228 -14.85 5.52 -27.66
N ARG A 229 -14.12 4.48 -28.06
CA ARG A 229 -14.67 3.16 -28.41
C ARG A 229 -14.40 2.14 -27.32
#